data_AF-A0A3D5VGI9-F1
#
_entry.id   AF-A0A3D5VGI9-F1
#
_cell.length_a   1.000
_cell.length_b   1.000
_cell.length_c   1.000
_cell.angle_alpha   90.00
_cell.angle_beta   90.00
_cell.angle_gamma   90.00
#
_symmetry.space_group_name_H-M   'P 1'
#
loop_
_entity.id
_entity.type
_entity.pdbx_description
1 polymer ?
#
loop_
_entity_poly.entity_id
_entity_poly.type
_entity_poly.pdbx_seq_one_letter_code
_entity_poly.pdbx_strand_id
1 'polypeptide(L)' 'CRLVWQARKRGVPILAETTPHYLLLERSLLEGPEGSWHLMTPPLRECRDNRILWQGIGDGTISVIATDHCAY' A
#
# COMPACT_ATOMS: atom_id res chain seq x y z
N CYS A 1 -6.75 -4.43 1.19
CA CYS A 1 -8.01 -3.68 0.96
C CYS A 1 -9.31 -4.43 1.31
N ARG A 2 -9.41 -5.77 1.16
CA ARG A 2 -10.67 -6.52 1.38
C ARG A 2 -11.38 -6.21 2.71
N LEU A 3 -10.66 -6.20 3.83
CA LEU A 3 -11.27 -5.96 5.16
C LEU A 3 -11.85 -4.54 5.28
N VAL A 4 -11.15 -3.53 4.77
CA VAL A 4 -11.61 -2.13 4.74
C VAL A 4 -12.87 -2.02 3.89
N TRP A 5 -12.87 -2.63 2.70
CA TRP A 5 -14.04 -2.66 1.81
C TRP A 5 -15.26 -3.32 2.49
N GLN A 6 -15.06 -4.48 3.14
CA GLN A 6 -16.13 -5.16 3.88
C GLN A 6 -16.67 -4.34 5.04
N ALA A 7 -15.79 -3.68 5.81
CA ALA A 7 -16.18 -2.82 6.92
C ALA A 7 -17.01 -1.62 6.43
N ARG A 8 -16.59 -0.98 5.34
CA ARG A 8 -17.36 0.11 4.71
C ARG A 8 -18.72 -0.33 4.20
N LYS A 9 -18.82 -1.50 3.56
CA LYS A 9 -20.12 -2.07 3.12
C LYS A 9 -21.07 -2.32 4.29
N ARG A 10 -20.55 -2.55 5.50
CA ARG A 10 -21.33 -2.68 6.74
C ARG A 10 -21.66 -1.34 7.40
N GLY A 11 -21.29 -0.20 6.80
CA GLY A 11 -21.51 1.13 7.36
C GLY A 11 -20.55 1.51 8.49
N VAL A 12 -19.45 0.77 8.68
CA VAL A 12 -18.45 1.12 9.69
C VAL A 12 -17.70 2.38 9.24
N PRO A 13 -17.61 3.43 10.08
CA PRO A 13 -16.84 4.63 9.76
C PRO A 13 -15.34 4.32 9.86
N ILE A 14 -14.75 3.92 8.73
CA ILE A 14 -13.34 3.54 8.62
C ILE A 14 -12.66 4.28 7.47
N LEU A 15 -11.41 4.68 7.72
CA LEU A 15 -10.50 5.26 6.75
C LEU A 15 -9.32 4.30 6.56
N ALA A 16 -8.72 4.36 5.37
CA ALA A 16 -7.50 3.63 5.06
C ALA A 16 -6.57 4.51 4.26
N GLU A 17 -5.27 4.39 4.53
CA GLU A 17 -4.22 5.02 3.76
C GLU A 17 -3.39 4.00 2.99
N THR A 18 -2.69 4.47 1.97
CA THR A 18 -1.57 3.79 1.33
C THR A 18 -0.47 4.82 1.06
N THR A 19 0.69 4.37 0.58
CA THR A 19 1.82 5.24 0.28
C THR A 19 2.28 5.11 -1.18
N PRO A 20 3.02 6.10 -1.72
CA PRO A 20 3.57 6.03 -3.07
C PRO A 20 4.45 4.79 -3.30
N HIS A 21 5.23 4.37 -2.30
CA HIS A 21 6.10 3.21 -2.45
C HIS A 21 5.31 1.91 -2.62
N TYR A 22 4.17 1.70 -1.95
CA TYR A 22 3.32 0.54 -2.24
C TYR A 22 2.54 0.61 -3.55
N LEU A 23 2.42 1.81 -4.16
CA LEU A 23 1.78 1.97 -5.47
C LEU A 23 2.73 1.72 -6.62
N LEU A 24 4.02 2.00 -6.45
CA LEU A 24 4.99 2.05 -7.54
C LEU A 24 6.07 0.96 -7.46
N LEU A 25 6.40 0.49 -6.25
CA LEU A 25 7.50 -0.45 -6.02
C LEU A 25 6.96 -1.84 -5.70
N GLU A 26 7.78 -2.86 -5.94
CA GLU A 26 7.44 -4.26 -5.73
C GLU A 26 8.58 -5.02 -5.06
N ARG A 27 8.26 -6.21 -4.54
CA ARG A 27 9.13 -7.07 -3.72
C ARG A 27 10.46 -7.41 -4.37
N SER A 28 10.55 -7.47 -5.70
CA SER A 28 11.79 -7.78 -6.41
C SER A 28 12.92 -6.80 -6.08
N LEU A 29 12.60 -5.56 -5.69
CA LEU A 29 13.58 -4.55 -5.26
C LEU A 29 14.19 -4.81 -3.89
N LEU A 30 13.67 -5.78 -3.12
CA LEU A 30 14.30 -6.23 -1.87
C LEU A 30 15.47 -7.20 -2.14
N GLU A 31 15.63 -7.65 -3.38
CA GLU A 31 16.69 -8.56 -3.80
C GLU A 31 17.89 -7.78 -4.35
N GLY A 32 19.07 -8.41 -4.33
CA GLY A 32 20.28 -7.84 -4.90
C GLY A 32 21.00 -6.80 -4.01
N PRO A 33 22.05 -6.15 -4.54
CA PRO A 33 22.96 -5.32 -3.76
C PRO A 33 22.31 -4.05 -3.20
N GLU A 34 21.22 -3.58 -3.79
CA GLU A 34 20.47 -2.36 -3.38
C GLU A 34 19.22 -2.69 -2.54
N GLY A 35 19.01 -3.96 -2.17
CA GLY A 35 17.83 -4.39 -1.43
C GLY A 35 17.64 -3.66 -0.10
N SER A 36 18.74 -3.26 0.55
CA SER A 36 18.72 -2.52 1.80
C SER A 36 18.11 -1.12 1.69
N TRP A 37 18.09 -0.52 0.50
CA TRP A 37 17.55 0.82 0.26
C TRP A 37 16.02 0.82 0.26
N HIS A 38 15.42 -0.36 0.11
CA HIS A 38 13.99 -0.58 0.01
C HIS A 38 13.39 -1.21 1.27
N LEU A 39 14.18 -1.31 2.35
CA LEU A 39 13.73 -1.83 3.64
C LEU A 39 12.79 -0.82 4.31
N MET A 40 11.56 -1.26 4.55
CA MET A 40 10.51 -0.49 5.21
C MET A 40 9.51 -1.44 5.89
N THR A 41 8.70 -0.90 6.79
CA THR A 41 7.63 -1.65 7.45
C THR A 41 6.30 -0.96 7.21
N PRO A 42 5.29 -1.65 6.65
CA PRO A 42 5.32 -3.00 6.06
C PRO A 42 6.29 -3.20 4.88
N PRO A 43 6.73 -4.44 4.56
CA PRO A 43 7.62 -4.67 3.41
C PRO A 43 6.87 -4.57 2.08
N LEU A 44 7.62 -4.27 1.00
CA LEU A 44 7.12 -4.30 -0.37
C LEU A 44 6.49 -5.66 -0.74
N ARG A 45 5.46 -5.60 -1.57
CA ARG A 45 4.61 -6.73 -1.97
C ARG A 45 4.73 -7.00 -3.47
N GLU A 46 3.99 -7.98 -4.00
CA GLU A 46 4.09 -8.33 -5.42
C GLU A 46 3.37 -7.28 -6.28
N CYS A 47 3.72 -7.16 -7.58
CA CYS A 47 3.05 -6.27 -8.55
C CYS A 47 1.52 -6.33 -8.51
N ARG A 48 0.95 -7.51 -8.23
CA ARG A 48 -0.50 -7.70 -8.13
C ARG A 48 -1.11 -6.87 -7.01
N ASP A 49 -0.38 -6.65 -5.93
CA ASP A 49 -0.83 -5.90 -4.77
C ASP A 49 -0.89 -4.40 -5.10
N ASN A 50 0.05 -3.87 -5.91
CA ASN A 50 -0.03 -2.50 -6.43
C ASN A 50 -1.34 -2.28 -7.21
N ARG A 51 -1.72 -3.22 -8.07
CA ARG A 51 -2.98 -3.13 -8.85
C ARG A 51 -4.21 -3.11 -7.95
N ILE A 52 -4.22 -3.92 -6.88
CA ILE A 52 -5.29 -3.93 -5.89
C ILE A 52 -5.37 -2.58 -5.15
N LEU A 53 -4.22 -1.96 -4.83
CA LEU A 53 -4.20 -0.63 -4.22
C LEU A 53 -4.72 0.44 -5.18
N TRP A 54 -4.34 0.41 -6.46
CA TRP A 54 -4.90 1.30 -7.49
C TRP A 54 -6.41 1.15 -7.64
N GLN A 55 -6.92 -0.09 -7.66
CA GLN A 55 -8.37 -0.34 -7.63
C GLN A 55 -9.03 0.22 -6.38
N GLY A 56 -8.38 0.04 -5.22
CA GLY A 56 -8.85 0.58 -3.94
C GLY A 56 -8.89 2.11 -3.91
N ILE A 57 -8.01 2.79 -4.64
CA ILE A 57 -8.09 4.24 -4.84
C ILE A 57 -9.27 4.57 -5.74
N GLY A 58 -9.40 3.87 -6.88
CA GLY A 58 -10.47 4.12 -7.86
C GLY A 58 -11.88 3.88 -7.33
N ASP A 59 -12.07 2.88 -6.45
CA ASP A 59 -13.35 2.58 -5.81
C ASP A 59 -13.56 3.31 -4.47
N GLY A 60 -12.57 4.11 -4.06
CA GLY A 60 -12.57 4.91 -2.84
C GLY A 60 -12.31 4.12 -1.56
N THR A 61 -12.08 2.81 -1.58
CA THR A 61 -11.71 1.98 -0.41
C THR A 61 -10.49 2.55 0.32
N ILE A 62 -9.52 3.09 -0.41
CA ILE A 62 -8.40 3.87 0.12
C ILE A 62 -8.80 5.33 0.12
N SER A 63 -8.70 5.96 1.28
CA SER A 63 -9.18 7.32 1.53
C SER A 63 -8.10 8.38 1.32
N VAL A 64 -6.83 8.04 1.51
CA VAL A 64 -5.71 8.97 1.43
C VAL A 64 -4.44 8.29 0.95
N ILE A 65 -3.59 9.05 0.27
CA ILE A 65 -2.21 8.66 -0.05
C ILE A 65 -1.29 9.52 0.83
N ALA A 66 -0.48 8.89 1.67
CA ALA A 66 0.45 9.54 2.60
C ALA A 66 1.89 9.07 2.34
N THR A 67 2.90 9.80 2.80
CA THR A 67 4.30 9.47 2.46
C THR A 67 4.89 8.37 3.34
N ASP A 68 4.44 8.28 4.59
CA ASP A 68 5.12 7.53 5.65
C ASP A 68 6.62 7.83 5.66
N HIS A 69 6.95 9.12 5.54
CA HIS A 69 8.34 9.57 5.40
C HIS A 69 9.13 9.28 6.69
N CYS A 70 10.19 8.49 6.54
CA CYS A 70 10.98 7.93 7.62
C CYS A 70 12.46 8.01 7.21
N ALA A 71 13.14 9.10 7.56
CA ALA A 71 14.52 9.37 7.13
C ALA A 71 15.53 8.84 8.15
N TYR A 72 16.05 7.63 7.89
CA TYR A 72 17.08 6.96 8.68
C TYR A 72 18.18 6.40 7.79
#